data_AF-A0A9P0KK78-F1
#
_entry.id   AF-A0A9P0KK78-F1
#
_cell.length_a   1.000
_cell.length_b   1.000
_cell.length_c   1.000
_cell.angle_alpha   90.00
_cell.angle_beta   90.00
_cell.angle_gamma   90.00
#
_symmetry.space_group_name_H-M   'P 1'
#
loop_
_entity.id
_entity.type
_entity.pdbx_description
1 polymer ?
#
loop_
_entity_poly.entity_id
_entity_poly.type
_entity_poly.pdbx_seq_one_letter_code
_entity_poly.pdbx_strand_id
1 'polypeptide(L)'
;MCDLHKAVDNSGIQTFADDTQIIFHFDASDTQNSSDILQLDLDKVHQFSMEHNLAINPDKTQVLLFCSDQKRKTVEDSFHLTTDGITLQHT
;
A
#
# COMPACT_ATOMS: atom_id res chain seq x y z
N MET A 1 21.65 6.92 -8.02
CA MET A 1 20.74 7.45 -6.98
C MET A 1 19.36 6.97 -7.37
N CYS A 2 18.85 5.95 -6.68
CA CYS A 2 17.55 5.36 -6.99
C CYS A 2 16.45 6.24 -6.37
N ASP A 3 15.41 6.51 -7.14
CA ASP A 3 14.28 7.37 -6.76
C ASP A 3 13.17 6.46 -6.23
N LEU A 4 12.53 6.83 -5.12
CA LEU A 4 11.42 6.06 -4.52
C LEU A 4 10.30 5.81 -5.55
N HIS A 5 10.07 6.74 -6.47
CA HIS A 5 9.10 6.59 -7.56
C HIS A 5 9.40 5.42 -8.51
N LYS A 6 10.61 4.88 -8.49
CA LYS A 6 11.04 3.70 -9.25
C LYS A 6 10.98 2.41 -8.45
N ALA A 7 10.61 2.47 -7.17
CA ALA A 7 10.50 1.29 -6.32
C ALA A 7 9.19 0.52 -6.55
N VAL A 8 8.14 1.17 -7.07
CA VAL A 8 6.85 0.53 -7.36
C VAL A 8 6.71 0.24 -8.85
N ASP A 9 6.05 -0.87 -9.19
CA ASP A 9 5.85 -1.27 -10.59
C ASP A 9 4.39 -1.11 -11.05
N ASN A 10 3.42 -1.18 -10.14
CA ASN A 10 1.99 -1.24 -10.47
C ASN A 10 1.19 -0.07 -9.91
N SER A 11 1.79 0.70 -9.02
CA SER A 11 1.15 1.79 -8.28
C SER A 11 1.78 3.14 -8.62
N GLY A 12 1.03 4.22 -8.39
CA GLY A 12 1.59 5.57 -8.36
C GLY A 12 2.15 5.88 -6.98
N ILE A 13 3.22 6.68 -6.91
CA ILE A 13 3.70 7.25 -5.65
C ILE A 13 3.45 8.76 -5.66
N GLN A 14 2.98 9.27 -4.52
CA GLN A 14 3.02 10.69 -4.19
C GLN A 14 3.76 10.87 -2.87
N THR A 15 4.72 11.78 -2.85
CA THR A 15 5.52 12.10 -1.66
C THR A 15 5.44 13.59 -1.34
N PHE A 16 5.30 13.92 -0.06
CA PHE A 16 5.48 15.28 0.42
C PHE A 16 6.23 15.23 1.76
N ALA A 17 7.43 15.82 1.78
CA ALA A 17 8.36 15.69 2.91
C ALA A 17 8.64 14.20 3.25
N ASP A 18 8.30 13.76 4.46
CA ASP A 18 8.43 12.38 4.94
C ASP A 18 7.18 11.52 4.71
N ASP A 19 6.05 12.14 4.35
CA ASP A 19 4.81 11.41 4.06
C ASP A 19 4.81 10.87 2.63
N THR A 20 4.45 9.59 2.48
CA THR A 20 4.36 8.89 1.20
C THR A 20 3.00 8.20 1.06
N GLN A 21 2.39 8.33 -0.11
CA GLN A 21 1.16 7.64 -0.50
C GLN A 21 1.44 6.73 -1.68
N ILE A 22 0.99 5.48 -1.58
CA ILE A 22 0.96 4.52 -2.69
C ILE A 22 -0.48 4.47 -3.20
N ILE A 23 -0.69 4.86 -4.46
CA ILE A 23 -2.01 4.97 -5.09
C ILE A 23 -2.17 3.84 -6.08
N PHE A 24 -3.17 2.99 -5.86
CA PHE A 24 -3.42 1.82 -6.68
C PHE A 24 -4.90 1.75 -7.07
N HIS A 25 -5.16 1.45 -8.35
CA HIS A 25 -6.51 1.35 -8.90
C HIS A 25 -6.73 -0.07 -9.40
N PHE A 26 -7.87 -0.67 -9.04
CA PHE A 26 -8.19 -2.05 -9.42
C PHE A 26 -9.71 -2.26 -9.53
N ASP A 27 -10.12 -3.36 -10.17
CA ASP A 27 -11.52 -3.79 -10.17
C ASP A 27 -11.83 -4.59 -8.90
N ALA A 28 -12.96 -4.28 -8.26
CA ALA A 28 -13.41 -5.00 -7.07
C ALA A 28 -13.67 -6.49 -7.30
N SER A 29 -13.82 -6.96 -8.54
CA SER A 29 -13.87 -8.40 -8.86
C SER A 29 -12.55 -9.11 -8.57
N ASP A 30 -11.42 -8.39 -8.60
CA ASP A 30 -10.07 -8.94 -8.59
C ASP A 30 -9.34 -8.58 -7.29
N THR A 31 -10.08 -8.41 -6.20
CA THR A 31 -9.58 -7.84 -4.94
C THR A 31 -8.38 -8.61 -4.36
N GLN A 32 -8.40 -9.94 -4.37
CA GLN A 32 -7.29 -10.74 -3.81
C GLN A 32 -5.99 -10.51 -4.59
N ASN A 33 -6.03 -10.68 -5.92
CA ASN A 33 -4.87 -10.45 -6.77
C ASN A 33 -4.36 -9.01 -6.67
N SER A 34 -5.29 -8.07 -6.54
CA SER A 34 -5.00 -6.65 -6.36
C SER A 34 -4.30 -6.37 -5.02
N SER A 35 -4.71 -7.06 -3.95
CA SER A 35 -4.05 -7.02 -2.65
C SER A 35 -2.62 -7.54 -2.73
N ASP A 36 -2.41 -8.67 -3.41
CA ASP A 36 -1.08 -9.29 -3.58
C ASP A 36 -0.13 -8.37 -4.38
N ILE A 37 -0.64 -7.72 -5.43
CA ILE A 37 0.13 -6.76 -6.24
C ILE A 37 0.53 -5.54 -5.41
N LEU A 38 -0.41 -4.95 -4.66
CA LEU A 38 -0.12 -3.79 -3.84
C LEU A 38 0.82 -4.13 -2.66
N GLN A 39 0.68 -5.32 -2.07
CA GLN A 39 1.60 -5.82 -1.06
C GLN A 39 3.04 -5.86 -1.61
N LEU A 40 3.22 -6.34 -2.84
CA LEU A 40 4.53 -6.45 -3.47
C LEU A 40 5.17 -5.07 -3.73
N ASP A 41 4.37 -4.06 -4.08
CA ASP A 41 4.84 -2.67 -4.18
C ASP A 41 5.15 -2.07 -2.79
N LEU A 42 4.33 -2.34 -1.77
CA LEU A 42 4.58 -1.93 -0.39
C LEU A 42 5.88 -2.53 0.17
N ASP A 43 6.15 -3.81 -0.11
CA ASP A 43 7.36 -4.50 0.30
C ASP A 43 8.62 -3.86 -0.31
N LYS A 44 8.55 -3.43 -1.57
CA LYS A 44 9.66 -2.72 -2.22
C LYS A 44 9.89 -1.34 -1.62
N VAL A 45 8.82 -0.61 -1.31
CA VAL A 45 8.91 0.68 -0.61
C VAL A 45 9.55 0.48 0.77
N HIS A 46 9.12 -0.55 1.51
CA HIS A 46 9.70 -0.90 2.80
C HIS A 46 11.19 -1.25 2.69
N GLN A 47 11.56 -2.11 1.73
CA GLN A 47 12.96 -2.45 1.47
C GLN A 47 13.78 -1.20 1.13
N PHE A 48 13.28 -0.33 0.26
CA PHE A 48 13.92 0.93 -0.09
C PHE A 48 14.12 1.81 1.15
N SER A 49 13.11 1.94 2.01
CA SER A 49 13.25 2.68 3.27
C SER A 49 14.37 2.11 4.13
N MET A 50 14.43 0.79 4.30
CA MET A 50 15.48 0.12 5.09
C MET A 50 16.88 0.34 4.51
N GLU A 51 17.05 0.24 3.19
CA GLU A 51 18.33 0.52 2.49
C GLU A 51 18.82 1.95 2.72
N HIS A 52 17.89 2.88 2.98
CA HIS A 52 18.16 4.28 3.28
C HIS A 52 18.16 4.61 4.79
N ASN A 53 18.15 3.59 5.67
CA ASN A 53 18.07 3.72 7.13
C ASN A 53 16.83 4.49 7.63
N LEU A 54 15.73 4.40 6.89
CA LEU A 54 14.41 4.88 7.27
C LEU A 54 13.55 3.70 7.73
N ALA A 55 12.60 3.97 8.61
CA ALA A 55 11.64 2.99 9.09
C ALA A 55 10.22 3.46 8.80
N ILE A 56 9.38 2.56 8.28
CA ILE A 56 7.95 2.81 8.15
C ILE A 56 7.31 2.57 9.51
N ASN A 57 6.36 3.41 9.91
CA ASN A 57 5.60 3.20 11.13
C ASN A 57 4.29 2.46 10.79
N PRO A 58 4.18 1.15 11.01
CA PRO A 58 2.96 0.38 10.74
C PRO A 58 1.73 0.94 11.48
N ASP A 59 1.88 1.41 12.72
CA ASP A 59 0.76 1.92 13.52
C ASP A 59 0.17 3.23 12.96
N LYS A 60 0.95 3.96 12.17
CA LYS A 60 0.52 5.19 11.48
C LYS A 60 0.17 4.97 10.02
N THR A 61 0.44 3.78 9.49
CA THR A 61 0.17 3.43 8.10
C THR A 61 -1.24 2.86 8.00
N GLN A 62 -2.01 3.31 7.02
CA GLN A 62 -3.42 2.93 6.87
C GLN A 62 -3.76 2.71 5.40
N VAL A 63 -4.76 1.87 5.15
CA VAL A 63 -5.33 1.63 3.82
C VAL A 63 -6.59 2.48 3.67
N LEU A 64 -6.56 3.40 2.70
CA LEU A 64 -7.72 4.25 2.39
C LEU A 64 -8.48 3.66 1.20
N LEU A 65 -9.73 3.25 1.41
CA LEU A 65 -10.56 2.65 0.36
C LEU A 65 -11.51 3.67 -0.27
N PHE A 66 -11.34 3.95 -1.56
CA PHE A 66 -12.22 4.83 -2.33
C PHE A 66 -13.13 4.02 -3.25
N CYS A 67 -14.30 3.62 -2.74
CA CYS A 67 -15.30 2.87 -3.49
C CYS A 67 -16.72 3.16 -2.99
N SER A 68 -17.74 2.64 -3.68
CA SER A 68 -19.13 2.73 -3.21
C SER A 68 -19.35 1.85 -1.97
N ASP A 69 -20.27 2.26 -1.09
CA ASP A 69 -20.59 1.54 0.15
C ASP A 69 -20.96 0.07 -0.10
N GLN A 70 -21.60 -0.23 -1.24
CA GLN A 70 -21.96 -1.58 -1.63
C GLN A 70 -20.73 -2.49 -1.85
N LYS A 71 -19.63 -1.94 -2.37
CA LYS A 71 -18.40 -2.69 -2.67
C LYS A 71 -17.43 -2.70 -1.49
N ARG A 72 -17.48 -1.67 -0.63
CA ARG A 72 -16.56 -1.49 0.50
C ARG A 72 -16.40 -2.73 1.36
N LYS A 73 -17.52 -3.32 1.82
CA LYS A 73 -17.47 -4.51 2.68
C LYS A 73 -16.77 -5.70 2.03
N THR A 74 -17.05 -5.97 0.75
CA THR A 74 -16.40 -7.05 -0.01
C THR A 74 -14.89 -6.81 -0.09
N VAL A 75 -14.47 -5.56 -0.28
CA VAL A 75 -13.06 -5.20 -0.35
C VAL A 75 -12.40 -5.32 1.02
N GLU A 76 -13.00 -4.78 2.08
CA GLU A 76 -12.48 -4.87 3.45
C GLU A 76 -12.29 -6.32 3.94
N ASP A 77 -13.18 -7.24 3.55
CA ASP A 77 -13.11 -8.65 3.94
C ASP A 77 -12.02 -9.45 3.20
N SER A 78 -11.43 -8.92 2.11
CA SER A 78 -10.50 -9.67 1.25
C SER A 78 -9.20 -8.96 0.91
N PHE A 79 -9.16 -7.63 1.00
CA PHE A 79 -7.97 -6.82 0.79
C PHE A 79 -7.21 -6.72 2.10
N HIS A 80 -6.02 -7.31 2.20
CA HIS A 80 -5.24 -7.28 3.44
C HIS A 80 -3.80 -6.96 3.11
N LEU A 81 -3.30 -5.88 3.68
CA LEU A 81 -1.90 -5.49 3.59
C LEU A 81 -1.22 -5.64 4.94
N THR A 82 0.06 -5.97 4.91
CA THR A 82 0.91 -6.08 6.09
C THR A 82 2.20 -5.30 5.88
N THR A 83 2.72 -4.71 6.95
CA THR A 83 4.08 -4.16 6.98
C THR A 83 4.67 -4.38 8.36
N ASP A 84 5.94 -4.78 8.44
CA ASP A 84 6.60 -5.19 9.69
C ASP A 84 5.81 -6.21 10.53
N GLY A 85 5.09 -7.12 9.85
CA GLY A 85 4.27 -8.15 10.48
C GLY A 85 2.96 -7.64 11.10
N ILE A 86 2.60 -6.38 10.89
CA ILE A 86 1.35 -5.77 11.36
C ILE A 86 0.39 -5.61 10.18
N THR A 87 -0.84 -6.10 10.35
CA THR A 87 -1.93 -5.87 9.37
C THR A 87 -2.40 -4.43 9.45
N LEU A 88 -2.42 -3.76 8.29
CA LEU A 88 -2.84 -2.39 8.17
C LEU A 88 -4.37 -2.27 8.32
N GLN A 89 -4.82 -1.21 8.99
CA GLN A 89 -6.25 -0.94 9.18
C GLN A 89 -6.85 -0.28 7.93
N HIS A 90 -8.09 -0.63 7.61
CA HIS A 90 -8.89 0.06 6.60
C HIS A 90 -9.61 1.25 7.21
N THR A 91 -9.61 2.38 6.49
CA THR A 91 -10.39 3.58 6.82
C THR A 91 -11.26 3.99 5.62
#